data_AF-A0A7X7ZCY1-F1
#
_entry.id   AF-A0A7X7ZCY1-F1
#
_cell.length_a   1.000
_cell.length_b   1.000
_cell.length_c   1.000
_cell.angle_alpha   90.00
_cell.angle_beta   90.00
_cell.angle_gamma   90.00
#
_symmetry.space_group_name_H-M   'P 1'
#
loop_
_entity.id
_entity.type
_entity.pdbx_description
1 polymer ?
#
loop_
_entity_poly.entity_id
_entity_poly.type
_entity_poly.pdbx_seq_one_letter_code
_entity_poly.pdbx_strand_id
1 'polypeptide(L)'
;MLGKKITIILLFALAFFLLLANILTGPSEKENSAKDPLSKQNLSTDEVMNGIIEILKEFDVDTLVVKNRVKKRDIKSYTVKLPADLPIPVILKDIYNRFKGSDVKISALDTAIRGKDPKPIQITALSIQGEDAGKFLFMFENESKISRKKGELGIYINDFAELNKEETQYLLTYPEALGFLILPTKEARDLKEIIRANRKDAGIIISDEVSDIDYKVHSKYSKRRLLMSVKLLIGAFTEYSFFLIDKDAEIYNSTAFAFLESEFNKRNYKIIPTYKFDFIDGESSEVILHKFRSMTRKTIKGERAIISVSNENFITIQDELKKLKKKGVHIVLPSKLIGEEESIQ
;
A
#
# COMPACT_ATOMS: atom_id res chain seq x y z
N MET A 1 -2.86 -40.89 32.78
CA MET A 1 -2.61 -40.69 31.33
C MET A 1 -3.86 -40.80 30.45
N LEU A 2 -4.92 -41.51 30.86
CA LEU A 2 -6.17 -41.64 30.09
C LEU A 2 -6.93 -40.31 29.91
N GLY A 3 -7.00 -39.48 30.96
CA GLY A 3 -7.70 -38.18 30.92
C GLY A 3 -7.14 -37.23 29.86
N LYS A 4 -5.81 -37.08 29.77
CA LYS A 4 -5.18 -36.19 28.77
C LYS A 4 -5.48 -36.58 27.32
N LYS A 5 -5.54 -37.89 27.02
CA LYS A 5 -5.88 -38.37 25.66
C LYS A 5 -7.34 -38.05 25.32
N ILE A 6 -8.25 -38.22 26.27
CA ILE A 6 -9.67 -37.89 26.09
C ILE A 6 -9.86 -36.38 25.91
N THR A 7 -9.16 -35.55 26.68
CA THR A 7 -9.21 -34.09 26.53
C THR A 7 -8.68 -33.63 25.17
N ILE A 8 -7.59 -34.22 24.68
CA ILE A 8 -7.04 -33.90 23.35
C ILE A 8 -8.02 -34.28 22.24
N ILE A 9 -8.66 -35.45 22.34
CA ILE A 9 -9.66 -35.89 21.35
C ILE A 9 -10.88 -34.96 21.34
N LEU A 10 -11.35 -34.53 22.52
CA LEU A 10 -12.45 -33.57 22.66
C LEU A 10 -12.10 -32.20 22.08
N LEU A 11 -10.90 -31.69 22.35
CA LEU A 11 -10.41 -30.42 21.77
C LEU A 11 -10.29 -30.52 20.25
N PHE A 12 -9.82 -31.65 19.73
CA PHE A 12 -9.68 -31.86 18.29
C PHE A 12 -11.03 -31.97 17.59
N ALA A 13 -11.99 -32.68 18.20
CA ALA A 13 -13.36 -32.76 17.71
C ALA A 13 -14.05 -31.40 17.72
N LEU A 14 -13.84 -30.59 18.78
CA LEU A 14 -14.39 -29.24 18.87
C LEU A 14 -13.78 -28.30 17.82
N ALA A 15 -12.46 -28.37 17.60
CA ALA A 15 -11.78 -27.59 16.57
C ALA A 15 -12.26 -27.99 15.16
N PHE A 16 -12.43 -29.28 14.91
CA PHE A 16 -12.97 -29.79 13.65
C PHE A 16 -14.42 -29.33 13.43
N PHE A 17 -15.23 -29.33 14.49
CA PHE A 17 -16.62 -28.86 14.45
C PHE A 17 -16.70 -27.34 14.23
N LEU A 18 -15.84 -26.56 14.88
CA LEU A 18 -15.73 -25.10 14.66
C LEU A 18 -15.26 -24.78 13.23
N LEU A 19 -14.40 -25.62 12.66
CA LEU A 19 -13.93 -25.46 11.28
C LEU A 19 -15.04 -25.78 10.28
N LEU A 20 -15.82 -26.85 10.51
CA LEU A 20 -17.03 -27.16 9.74
C LEU A 20 -18.10 -26.07 9.88
N ALA A 21 -18.32 -25.58 11.10
CA ALA A 21 -19.23 -24.47 11.34
C ALA A 21 -18.77 -23.22 10.59
N ASN A 22 -17.48 -22.88 10.61
CA ASN A 22 -16.95 -21.73 9.88
C ASN A 22 -17.05 -21.88 8.35
N ILE A 23 -16.98 -23.11 7.83
CA ILE A 23 -17.23 -23.39 6.41
C ILE A 23 -18.72 -23.24 6.07
N LEU A 24 -19.61 -23.67 6.97
CA LEU A 24 -21.07 -23.60 6.79
C LEU A 24 -21.63 -22.20 7.06
N THR A 25 -21.00 -21.43 7.95
CA THR A 25 -21.36 -20.06 8.36
C THR A 25 -20.36 -19.04 7.84
N GLY A 26 -19.63 -19.34 6.77
CA GLY A 26 -18.80 -18.35 6.07
C GLY A 26 -19.60 -17.06 5.90
N PRO A 27 -18.97 -15.87 6.07
CA PRO A 27 -19.66 -14.63 6.37
C PRO A 27 -20.82 -14.44 5.40
N SER A 28 -22.03 -14.53 5.96
CA SER A 28 -23.24 -14.13 5.27
C SER A 28 -23.12 -12.62 5.10
N GLU A 29 -22.71 -12.18 3.91
CA GLU A 29 -22.93 -10.82 3.42
C GLU A 29 -24.44 -10.57 3.39
N LYS A 30 -25.00 -10.29 4.57
CA LYS A 30 -26.30 -9.69 4.73
C LYS A 30 -26.08 -8.20 4.88
N GLU A 31 -25.86 -7.55 3.75
CA GLU A 31 -26.44 -6.22 3.54
C GLU A 31 -26.61 -5.97 2.04
N ASN A 32 -27.88 -5.86 1.65
CA ASN A 32 -28.40 -5.23 0.43
C ASN A 32 -28.07 -5.87 -0.92
N SER A 33 -28.83 -6.92 -1.26
CA SER A 33 -29.40 -7.04 -2.62
C SER A 33 -30.63 -7.95 -2.61
N ALA A 34 -31.81 -7.34 -2.60
CA ALA A 34 -32.99 -7.99 -3.13
C ALA A 34 -32.84 -8.10 -4.66
N LYS A 35 -32.15 -9.14 -5.13
CA LYS A 35 -32.27 -9.66 -6.50
C LYS A 35 -32.26 -11.19 -6.43
N ASP A 36 -33.30 -11.76 -7.02
CA ASP A 36 -33.58 -13.19 -7.17
C ASP A 36 -32.31 -14.02 -7.52
N PRO A 37 -32.02 -15.13 -6.81
CA PRO A 37 -30.82 -15.96 -7.05
C PRO A 37 -30.76 -16.67 -8.41
N LEU A 38 -31.73 -16.46 -9.31
CA LEU A 38 -31.80 -17.08 -10.63
C LEU A 38 -31.63 -16.11 -11.82
N SER A 39 -31.58 -14.80 -11.60
CA SER A 39 -31.34 -13.84 -12.68
C SER A 39 -29.85 -13.49 -12.75
N LYS A 40 -29.07 -14.32 -13.45
CA LYS A 40 -27.74 -13.91 -13.88
C LYS A 40 -27.89 -12.73 -14.83
N GLN A 41 -27.09 -11.70 -14.65
CA GLN A 41 -27.04 -10.59 -15.60
C GLN A 41 -26.50 -11.13 -16.94
N ASN A 42 -27.32 -11.07 -17.99
CA ASN A 42 -26.88 -11.36 -19.35
C ASN A 42 -26.07 -10.19 -19.89
N LEU A 43 -24.83 -10.44 -20.28
CA LEU A 43 -23.94 -9.44 -20.85
C LEU A 43 -23.76 -9.63 -22.35
N SER A 44 -23.81 -8.54 -23.09
CA SER A 44 -23.48 -8.48 -24.52
C SER A 44 -21.97 -8.60 -24.77
N THR A 45 -21.63 -8.90 -26.02
CA THR A 45 -20.23 -8.95 -26.50
C THR A 45 -19.48 -7.65 -26.21
N ASP A 46 -20.13 -6.50 -26.38
CA ASP A 46 -19.49 -5.19 -26.21
C ASP A 46 -19.29 -4.84 -24.72
N GLU A 47 -20.24 -5.21 -23.85
CA GLU A 47 -20.10 -5.05 -22.40
C GLU A 47 -18.92 -5.85 -21.84
N VAL A 48 -18.73 -7.09 -22.31
CA VAL A 48 -17.58 -7.91 -21.91
C VAL A 48 -16.27 -7.31 -22.41
N MET A 49 -16.21 -6.89 -23.68
CA MET A 49 -14.99 -6.27 -24.22
C MET A 49 -14.64 -4.96 -23.52
N ASN A 50 -15.63 -4.09 -23.29
CA ASN A 50 -15.43 -2.82 -22.59
C ASN A 50 -14.98 -3.06 -21.15
N GLY A 51 -15.60 -4.01 -20.43
CA GLY A 51 -15.19 -4.37 -19.08
C GLY A 51 -13.73 -4.84 -19.00
N ILE A 52 -13.25 -5.60 -19.99
CA ILE A 52 -11.84 -6.03 -20.05
C ILE A 52 -10.92 -4.84 -20.35
N ILE A 53 -11.29 -3.99 -21.31
CA ILE A 53 -10.53 -2.79 -21.65
C ILE A 53 -10.41 -1.84 -20.45
N GLU A 54 -11.50 -1.64 -19.71
CA GLU A 54 -11.52 -0.85 -18.48
C GLU A 54 -10.51 -1.38 -17.45
N ILE A 55 -10.52 -2.70 -17.20
CA ILE A 55 -9.57 -3.32 -16.27
C ILE A 55 -8.13 -3.10 -16.75
N LEU A 56 -7.83 -3.32 -18.03
CA LEU A 56 -6.49 -3.12 -18.56
C LEU A 56 -6.00 -1.67 -18.40
N LYS A 57 -6.89 -0.69 -18.63
CA LYS A 57 -6.59 0.73 -18.40
C LYS A 57 -6.28 1.04 -16.94
N GLU A 58 -6.92 0.36 -15.97
CA GLU A 58 -6.58 0.55 -14.56
C GLU A 58 -5.13 0.15 -14.23
N PHE A 59 -4.57 -0.78 -15.00
CA PHE A 59 -3.18 -1.24 -14.88
C PHE A 59 -2.19 -0.50 -15.77
N ASP A 60 -2.63 0.57 -16.46
CA ASP A 60 -1.83 1.30 -17.46
C ASP A 60 -1.40 0.41 -18.64
N VAL A 61 -2.28 -0.49 -19.06
CA VAL A 61 -2.09 -1.41 -20.20
C VAL A 61 -2.97 -0.98 -21.37
N ASP A 62 -2.39 -0.24 -22.31
CA ASP A 62 -3.12 0.32 -23.46
C ASP A 62 -3.22 -0.62 -24.68
N THR A 63 -2.41 -1.67 -24.75
CA THR A 63 -2.25 -2.46 -25.98
C THR A 63 -2.99 -3.80 -25.95
N LEU A 64 -4.13 -3.85 -26.66
CA LEU A 64 -4.70 -5.09 -27.17
C LEU A 64 -4.22 -5.32 -28.60
N VAL A 65 -3.47 -6.39 -28.84
CA VAL A 65 -3.11 -6.81 -30.21
C VAL A 65 -4.14 -7.81 -30.70
N VAL A 66 -4.94 -7.43 -31.70
CA VAL A 66 -5.93 -8.32 -32.32
C VAL A 66 -5.21 -9.32 -33.23
N LYS A 67 -5.38 -10.62 -32.97
CA LYS A 67 -5.01 -11.69 -33.92
C LYS A 67 -6.30 -12.32 -34.45
N ASN A 68 -6.50 -12.21 -35.77
CA ASN A 68 -7.75 -12.54 -36.45
C ASN A 68 -8.29 -13.96 -36.17
N ARG A 69 -9.63 -14.07 -36.31
CA ARG A 69 -10.48 -15.26 -36.15
C ARG A 69 -9.77 -16.57 -36.50
N VAL A 70 -9.79 -17.52 -35.57
CA VAL A 70 -9.52 -18.92 -35.91
C VAL A 70 -10.66 -19.37 -36.82
N LYS A 71 -10.42 -19.46 -38.14
CA LYS A 71 -11.41 -19.70 -39.22
C LYS A 71 -12.37 -20.90 -39.02
N LYS A 72 -12.22 -21.71 -37.98
CA LYS A 72 -13.02 -22.91 -37.67
C LYS A 72 -13.97 -22.79 -36.47
N ARG A 73 -13.90 -21.72 -35.67
CA ARG A 73 -14.77 -21.49 -34.50
C ARG A 73 -14.94 -19.98 -34.37
N ASP A 74 -16.15 -19.46 -34.24
CA ASP A 74 -16.42 -18.02 -34.04
C ASP A 74 -15.86 -17.50 -32.69
N ILE A 75 -14.55 -17.57 -32.54
CA ILE A 75 -13.79 -17.18 -31.36
C ILE A 75 -12.95 -15.98 -31.77
N LYS A 76 -13.15 -14.86 -31.09
CA LYS A 76 -12.30 -13.66 -31.23
C LYS A 76 -11.09 -13.82 -30.32
N SER A 77 -9.87 -13.74 -30.87
CA SER A 77 -8.63 -13.92 -30.12
C SER A 77 -7.82 -12.63 -30.02
N TYR A 78 -7.30 -12.36 -28.83
CA TYR A 78 -6.53 -11.16 -28.51
C TYR A 78 -5.25 -11.56 -27.78
N THR A 79 -4.14 -10.93 -28.14
CA THR A 79 -2.90 -11.00 -27.35
C THR A 79 -2.78 -9.71 -26.54
N VAL A 80 -2.59 -9.85 -25.24
CA VAL A 80 -2.37 -8.75 -24.30
C VAL A 80 -0.94 -8.83 -23.80
N LYS A 81 -0.15 -7.81 -24.13
CA LYS A 81 1.24 -7.72 -23.68
C LYS A 81 1.28 -6.97 -22.37
N LEU A 82 1.89 -7.58 -21.35
CA LEU A 82 1.95 -7.04 -20.01
C LEU A 82 3.38 -6.67 -19.62
N PRO A 83 3.56 -5.61 -18.81
CA PRO A 83 4.83 -5.31 -18.18
C PRO A 83 5.32 -6.47 -17.31
N ALA A 84 6.64 -6.72 -17.30
CA ALA A 84 7.20 -7.87 -16.57
C ALA A 84 7.02 -7.82 -15.04
N ASP A 85 6.73 -6.64 -14.49
CA ASP A 85 6.48 -6.42 -13.07
C ASP A 85 5.00 -6.54 -12.68
N LEU A 86 4.10 -6.83 -13.64
CA LEU A 86 2.67 -7.00 -13.41
C LEU A 86 2.28 -8.49 -13.42
N PRO A 87 1.94 -9.10 -12.27
CA PRO A 87 1.55 -10.50 -12.24
C PRO A 87 0.20 -10.73 -12.92
N ILE A 88 0.16 -11.63 -13.92
CA ILE A 88 -1.07 -12.03 -14.62
C ILE A 88 -2.21 -12.41 -13.65
N PRO A 89 -1.98 -13.17 -12.56
CA PRO A 89 -3.05 -13.53 -11.63
C PRO A 89 -3.79 -12.34 -11.00
N VAL A 90 -3.13 -11.18 -10.84
CA VAL A 90 -3.75 -9.97 -10.28
C VAL A 90 -4.81 -9.42 -11.24
N ILE A 91 -4.49 -9.37 -12.53
CA ILE A 91 -5.45 -8.94 -13.57
C ILE A 91 -6.60 -9.94 -13.68
N LEU A 92 -6.30 -11.24 -13.68
CA LEU A 92 -7.32 -12.28 -13.79
C LEU A 92 -8.30 -12.25 -12.62
N LYS A 93 -7.82 -11.95 -11.40
CA LYS A 93 -8.68 -11.75 -10.23
C LYS A 93 -9.67 -10.61 -10.46
N ASP A 94 -9.22 -9.48 -11.00
CA ASP A 94 -10.09 -8.33 -11.28
C ASP A 94 -11.09 -8.63 -12.40
N ILE A 95 -10.66 -9.35 -13.45
CA ILE A 95 -11.57 -9.83 -14.51
C ILE A 95 -12.63 -10.77 -13.93
N TYR A 96 -12.23 -11.74 -13.10
CA TYR A 96 -13.18 -12.66 -12.47
C TYR A 96 -14.20 -11.93 -11.60
N ASN A 97 -13.73 -10.98 -10.78
CA ASN A 97 -14.59 -10.20 -9.91
C ASN A 97 -15.56 -9.31 -10.69
N ARG A 98 -15.12 -8.71 -11.81
CA ARG A 98 -15.96 -7.85 -12.66
C ARG A 98 -17.18 -8.57 -13.22
N PHE A 99 -17.02 -9.84 -13.57
CA PHE A 99 -18.08 -10.65 -14.19
C PHE A 99 -18.74 -11.63 -13.20
N LYS A 100 -18.38 -11.57 -11.91
CA LYS A 100 -18.99 -12.40 -10.87
C LYS A 100 -20.50 -12.13 -10.81
N GLY A 101 -21.32 -13.18 -10.94
CA GLY A 101 -22.78 -13.06 -10.93
C GLY A 101 -23.43 -12.81 -12.30
N SER A 102 -22.64 -12.72 -13.38
CA SER A 102 -23.16 -12.69 -14.76
C SER A 102 -23.30 -14.09 -15.37
N ASP A 103 -23.87 -14.17 -16.58
CA ASP A 103 -23.95 -15.38 -17.41
C ASP A 103 -22.59 -15.81 -17.99
N VAL A 104 -21.58 -14.96 -17.84
CA VAL A 104 -20.23 -15.16 -18.37
C VAL A 104 -19.49 -16.28 -17.63
N LYS A 105 -19.05 -17.29 -18.38
CA LYS A 105 -18.12 -18.34 -17.94
C LYS A 105 -16.70 -17.95 -18.28
N ILE A 106 -15.84 -18.00 -17.27
CA ILE A 106 -14.42 -17.67 -17.37
C ILE A 106 -13.60 -18.93 -17.07
N SER A 107 -12.68 -19.29 -17.94
CA SER A 107 -11.66 -20.31 -17.66
C SER A 107 -10.28 -19.80 -18.04
N ALA A 108 -9.31 -20.04 -17.16
CA ALA A 108 -7.92 -19.67 -17.36
C ALA A 108 -7.07 -20.94 -17.43
N LEU A 109 -6.18 -21.02 -18.41
CA LEU A 109 -5.17 -22.07 -18.51
C LEU A 109 -3.80 -21.44 -18.64
N ASP A 110 -2.92 -21.74 -17.69
CA ASP A 110 -1.52 -21.37 -17.79
C ASP A 110 -0.81 -22.29 -18.77
N THR A 111 -0.16 -21.69 -19.75
CA THR A 111 0.68 -22.37 -20.73
C THR A 111 2.04 -21.70 -20.76
N ALA A 112 3.10 -22.46 -20.54
CA ALA A 112 4.45 -21.97 -20.76
C ALA A 112 4.85 -22.30 -22.20
N ILE A 113 5.07 -21.28 -23.04
CA ILE A 113 5.67 -21.53 -24.35
C ILE A 113 7.19 -21.44 -24.18
N ARG A 114 7.85 -22.58 -24.37
CA ARG A 114 9.31 -22.66 -24.46
C ARG A 114 9.71 -22.24 -25.88
N GLY A 115 10.06 -20.96 -26.06
CA GLY A 115 10.66 -20.45 -27.28
C GLY A 115 12.16 -20.79 -27.37
N LYS A 116 12.88 -20.19 -28.34
CA LYS A 116 14.36 -20.25 -28.41
C LYS A 116 15.04 -19.46 -27.29
N ASP A 117 14.30 -18.62 -26.57
CA ASP A 117 14.80 -17.84 -25.45
C ASP A 117 14.95 -18.70 -24.17
N PRO A 118 15.98 -18.43 -23.34
CA PRO A 118 16.25 -19.21 -22.13
C PRO A 118 15.21 -19.01 -21.01
N LYS A 119 14.30 -18.02 -21.12
CA LYS A 119 13.21 -17.80 -20.17
C LYS A 119 11.87 -18.18 -20.80
N PRO A 120 11.07 -19.09 -20.20
CA PRO A 120 9.75 -19.41 -20.71
C PRO A 120 8.84 -18.17 -20.68
N ILE A 121 8.10 -17.94 -21.77
CA ILE A 121 7.05 -16.93 -21.79
C ILE A 121 5.83 -17.56 -21.12
N GLN A 122 5.41 -17.01 -19.98
CA GLN A 122 4.16 -17.39 -19.35
C GLN A 122 3.01 -16.79 -20.16
N ILE A 123 2.15 -17.66 -20.67
CA ILE A 123 0.95 -17.27 -21.39
C ILE A 123 -0.25 -17.83 -20.64
N THR A 124 -1.10 -16.94 -20.12
CA THR A 124 -2.39 -17.38 -19.58
C THR A 124 -3.45 -17.17 -20.65
N ALA A 125 -4.06 -18.26 -21.08
CA ALA A 125 -5.19 -18.27 -22.00
C ALA A 125 -6.48 -18.12 -21.19
N LEU A 126 -7.18 -17.00 -21.36
CA LEU A 126 -8.46 -16.72 -20.73
C LEU A 126 -9.58 -16.90 -21.77
N SER A 127 -10.41 -17.92 -21.57
CA SER A 127 -11.63 -18.13 -22.35
C SER A 127 -12.81 -17.48 -21.64
N ILE A 128 -13.55 -16.64 -22.36
CA ILE A 128 -14.75 -15.99 -21.88
C ILE A 128 -15.92 -16.38 -22.79
N GLN A 129 -17.01 -16.89 -22.21
CA GLN A 129 -18.21 -17.29 -22.92
C GLN A 129 -19.47 -16.99 -22.11
N GLY A 130 -20.36 -16.16 -22.65
CA GLY A 130 -21.75 -15.99 -22.19
C GLY A 130 -22.74 -16.54 -23.21
N GLU A 131 -24.04 -16.46 -22.92
CA GLU A 131 -25.09 -16.81 -23.89
C GLU A 131 -25.11 -15.77 -25.02
N ASP A 132 -25.02 -14.49 -24.67
CA ASP A 132 -25.01 -13.34 -25.61
C ASP A 132 -23.64 -12.64 -25.74
N ALA A 133 -22.68 -13.01 -24.89
CA ALA A 133 -21.36 -12.38 -24.86
C ALA A 133 -20.42 -12.83 -26.00
N GLY A 134 -20.77 -13.86 -26.77
CA GLY A 134 -19.85 -14.48 -27.74
C GLY A 134 -18.69 -15.23 -27.06
N LYS A 135 -17.74 -15.75 -27.86
CA LYS A 135 -16.57 -16.49 -27.36
C LYS A 135 -15.28 -15.71 -27.59
N PHE A 136 -14.56 -15.44 -26.51
CA PHE A 136 -13.27 -14.74 -26.55
C PHE A 136 -12.13 -15.61 -26.04
N LEU A 137 -10.95 -15.40 -26.59
CA LEU A 137 -9.70 -15.97 -26.11
C LEU A 137 -8.64 -14.88 -25.95
N PHE A 138 -8.30 -14.54 -24.71
CA PHE A 138 -7.22 -13.61 -24.40
C PHE A 138 -5.95 -14.37 -24.04
N MET A 139 -4.83 -14.03 -24.67
CA MET A 139 -3.51 -14.55 -24.36
C MET A 139 -2.72 -13.45 -23.65
N PHE A 140 -2.54 -13.57 -22.34
CA PHE A 140 -1.74 -12.62 -21.56
C PHE A 140 -0.28 -13.04 -21.57
N GLU A 141 0.61 -12.19 -22.07
CA GLU A 141 2.04 -12.47 -22.25
C GLU A 141 2.87 -11.40 -21.51
N ASN A 142 3.75 -11.81 -20.58
CA ASN A 142 4.70 -10.89 -19.96
C ASN A 142 5.84 -10.56 -20.92
N GLU A 143 6.11 -9.28 -21.15
CA GLU A 143 7.15 -8.80 -22.05
C GLU A 143 8.20 -7.98 -21.28
N SER A 144 9.44 -8.47 -21.24
CA SER A 144 10.56 -7.84 -20.50
C SER A 144 10.94 -6.44 -21.00
N LYS A 145 10.59 -6.11 -22.25
CA LYS A 145 10.86 -4.81 -22.86
C LYS A 145 9.82 -3.76 -22.49
N ILE A 146 8.68 -4.17 -21.95
CA ILE A 146 7.64 -3.28 -21.47
C ILE A 146 7.86 -3.09 -19.97
N SER A 147 8.18 -1.87 -19.56
CA SER A 147 8.25 -1.48 -18.15
C SER A 147 7.37 -0.28 -17.93
N ARG A 148 6.60 -0.29 -16.84
CA ARG A 148 5.91 0.91 -16.37
C ARG A 148 6.93 1.88 -15.78
N LYS A 149 6.63 3.19 -15.83
CA LYS A 149 7.36 4.18 -15.04
C LYS A 149 6.99 4.01 -13.58
N LYS A 150 7.98 3.73 -12.74
CA LYS A 150 7.82 3.36 -11.33
C LYS A 150 8.14 4.57 -10.46
N GLY A 151 7.13 5.33 -10.07
CA GLY A 151 7.30 6.28 -8.98
C GLY A 151 7.23 5.58 -7.65
N GLU A 152 7.73 6.25 -6.63
CA GLU A 152 7.74 5.75 -5.26
C GLU A 152 6.97 6.71 -4.36
N LEU A 153 6.16 6.15 -3.46
CA LEU A 153 5.37 6.90 -2.49
C LEU A 153 5.72 6.42 -1.09
N GLY A 154 6.23 7.33 -0.26
CA GLY A 154 6.34 7.16 1.18
C GLY A 154 5.10 7.75 1.85
N ILE A 155 4.58 7.04 2.85
CA ILE A 155 3.40 7.46 3.62
C ILE A 155 3.77 7.47 5.10
N TYR A 156 3.64 8.64 5.72
CA TYR A 156 3.69 8.80 7.17
C TYR A 156 2.28 8.97 7.74
N ILE A 157 1.99 8.24 8.82
CA ILE A 157 0.82 8.46 9.67
C ILE A 157 1.20 9.44 10.78
N ASN A 158 0.53 10.59 10.85
CA ASN A 158 0.96 11.72 11.70
C ASN A 158 0.32 11.80 13.08
N ASP A 159 -0.72 11.02 13.34
CA ASP A 159 -1.51 10.99 14.57
C ASP A 159 -1.30 9.66 15.35
N PHE A 160 -0.20 8.95 15.10
CA PHE A 160 0.03 7.60 15.66
C PHE A 160 -0.08 7.52 17.19
N ALA A 161 0.31 8.59 17.90
CA ALA A 161 0.26 8.65 19.36
C ALA A 161 -1.18 8.74 19.92
N GLU A 162 -2.14 9.17 19.11
CA GLU A 162 -3.54 9.37 19.49
C GLU A 162 -4.41 8.13 19.24
N LEU A 163 -3.85 7.15 18.53
CA LEU A 163 -4.58 5.97 18.09
C LEU A 163 -4.90 5.03 19.24
N ASN A 164 -6.07 4.42 19.16
CA ASN A 164 -6.41 3.33 20.06
C ASN A 164 -5.67 2.03 19.67
N LYS A 165 -5.80 1.00 20.51
CA LYS A 165 -5.09 -0.28 20.31
C LYS A 165 -5.47 -1.00 19.02
N GLU A 166 -6.74 -0.93 18.61
CA GLU A 166 -7.22 -1.59 17.39
C GLU A 166 -6.67 -0.89 16.14
N GLU A 167 -6.73 0.44 16.11
CA GLU A 167 -6.16 1.27 15.04
C GLU A 167 -4.65 1.08 14.92
N THR A 168 -3.95 1.08 16.06
CA THR A 168 -2.51 0.82 16.12
C THR A 168 -2.17 -0.55 15.52
N GLN A 169 -2.90 -1.60 15.94
CA GLN A 169 -2.68 -2.95 15.44
C GLN A 169 -2.99 -3.08 13.95
N TYR A 170 -4.06 -2.41 13.48
CA TYR A 170 -4.42 -2.36 12.08
C TYR A 170 -3.29 -1.78 11.23
N LEU A 171 -2.75 -0.62 11.61
CA LEU A 171 -1.68 0.03 10.85
C LEU A 171 -0.35 -0.73 10.92
N LEU A 172 0.00 -1.30 12.07
CA LEU A 172 1.20 -2.13 12.23
C LEU A 172 1.13 -3.38 11.35
N THR A 173 -0.05 -4.00 11.20
CA THR A 173 -0.21 -5.21 10.37
C THR A 173 -0.60 -4.92 8.92
N TYR A 174 -0.82 -3.65 8.57
CA TYR A 174 -1.18 -3.26 7.22
C TYR A 174 -0.12 -3.74 6.21
N PRO A 175 -0.48 -4.30 5.04
CA PRO A 175 0.52 -4.92 4.16
C PRO A 175 1.59 -3.97 3.60
N GLU A 176 1.25 -2.70 3.41
CA GLU A 176 2.16 -1.71 2.79
C GLU A 176 3.22 -1.18 3.75
N ALA A 177 4.31 -0.66 3.19
CA ALA A 177 5.38 0.00 3.93
C ALA A 177 4.93 1.39 4.41
N LEU A 178 4.37 1.46 5.62
CA LEU A 178 3.99 2.71 6.29
C LEU A 178 5.09 3.17 7.24
N GLY A 179 5.19 4.48 7.43
CA GLY A 179 5.92 5.11 8.52
C GLY A 179 4.99 5.76 9.54
N PHE A 180 5.46 5.90 10.77
CA PHE A 180 4.74 6.60 11.83
C PHE A 180 5.52 7.82 12.29
N LEU A 181 4.86 8.96 12.40
CA LEU A 181 5.46 10.11 13.06
C LEU A 181 5.22 10.00 14.56
N ILE A 182 6.30 10.11 15.34
CA ILE A 182 6.27 9.80 16.77
C ILE A 182 6.92 10.92 17.54
N LEU A 183 6.20 11.42 18.55
CA LEU A 183 6.79 12.30 19.55
C LEU A 183 7.72 11.50 20.47
N PRO A 184 8.93 11.97 20.75
CA PRO A 184 9.87 11.27 21.59
C PRO A 184 9.36 11.25 23.05
N THR A 185 9.01 10.06 23.51
CA THR A 185 8.69 9.74 24.92
C THR A 185 9.38 8.43 25.33
N LYS A 186 9.33 8.10 26.62
CA LYS A 186 9.80 6.79 27.10
C LYS A 186 9.01 5.64 26.49
N GLU A 187 7.71 5.80 26.35
CA GLU A 187 6.81 4.81 25.73
C GLU A 187 7.13 4.65 24.24
N ALA A 188 7.37 5.75 23.51
CA ALA A 188 7.78 5.72 22.12
C ALA A 188 9.10 4.97 21.91
N ARG A 189 10.03 5.08 22.85
CA ARG A 189 11.28 4.32 22.84
C ARG A 189 11.03 2.81 22.94
N ASP A 190 9.99 2.37 23.65
CA ASP A 190 9.67 0.94 23.75
C ASP A 190 8.92 0.44 22.50
N LEU A 191 8.13 1.31 21.85
CA LEU A 191 7.36 0.99 20.64
C LEU A 191 8.23 0.72 19.40
N LYS A 192 9.47 1.22 19.37
CA LYS A 192 10.35 1.11 18.20
C LYS A 192 10.62 -0.33 17.75
N GLU A 193 10.75 -1.25 18.71
CA GLU A 193 10.99 -2.67 18.41
C GLU A 193 9.78 -3.30 17.73
N ILE A 194 8.57 -2.89 18.13
CA ILE A 194 7.32 -3.36 17.54
C ILE A 194 7.16 -2.82 16.11
N ILE A 195 7.43 -1.54 15.90
CA ILE A 195 7.38 -0.90 14.57
C ILE A 195 8.33 -1.61 13.61
N ARG A 196 9.59 -1.83 14.04
CA ARG A 196 10.61 -2.51 13.25
C ARG A 196 10.25 -3.97 12.97
N ALA A 197 9.75 -4.70 13.97
CA ALA A 197 9.34 -6.10 13.82
C ALA A 197 8.23 -6.26 12.76
N ASN A 198 7.38 -5.25 12.62
CA ASN A 198 6.31 -5.20 11.60
C ASN A 198 6.76 -4.58 10.27
N ARG A 199 8.06 -4.37 10.07
CA ARG A 199 8.65 -3.78 8.84
C ARG A 199 8.04 -2.41 8.51
N LYS A 200 7.75 -1.63 9.56
CA LYS A 200 7.31 -0.25 9.45
C LYS A 200 8.46 0.69 9.73
N ASP A 201 8.27 1.95 9.34
CA ASP A 201 9.20 3.03 9.58
C ASP A 201 8.75 3.91 10.74
N ALA A 202 9.64 4.73 11.27
CA ALA A 202 9.24 5.84 12.14
C ALA A 202 10.06 7.10 11.87
N GLY A 203 9.43 8.25 12.04
CA GLY A 203 10.06 9.57 12.03
C GLY A 203 9.88 10.20 13.40
N ILE A 204 10.98 10.53 14.08
CA ILE A 204 10.92 11.14 15.41
C ILE A 204 10.75 12.65 15.27
N ILE A 205 9.64 13.20 15.76
CA ILE A 205 9.33 14.63 15.67
C ILE A 205 9.87 15.38 16.88
N ILE A 206 10.67 16.41 16.62
CA ILE A 206 11.00 17.47 17.56
C ILE A 206 9.88 18.52 17.50
N SER A 207 9.08 18.62 18.57
CA SER A 207 7.95 19.53 18.70
C SER A 207 7.88 20.09 20.12
N ASP A 208 7.17 21.21 20.29
CA ASP A 208 6.89 21.83 21.60
C ASP A 208 5.93 20.98 22.45
N GLU A 209 5.17 20.09 21.81
CA GLU A 209 4.23 19.16 22.43
C GLU A 209 4.91 18.04 23.22
N VAL A 210 6.22 17.87 23.05
CA VAL A 210 7.00 16.87 23.80
C VAL A 210 6.92 17.18 25.29
N SER A 211 6.27 16.27 26.02
CA SER A 211 6.04 16.37 27.47
C SER A 211 7.22 15.81 28.27
N ASP A 212 7.92 14.80 27.74
CA ASP A 212 9.06 14.19 28.42
C ASP A 212 10.25 15.16 28.45
N ILE A 213 10.66 15.53 29.66
CA ILE A 213 11.70 16.52 29.89
C ILE A 213 13.02 16.10 29.23
N ASP A 214 13.34 14.80 29.20
CA ASP A 214 14.60 14.26 28.67
C ASP A 214 14.76 14.54 27.17
N TYR A 215 13.64 14.58 26.44
CA TYR A 215 13.61 14.79 25.00
C TYR A 215 13.17 16.20 24.61
N LYS A 216 12.57 16.94 25.55
CA LYS A 216 12.10 18.31 25.31
C LYS A 216 13.25 19.24 24.92
N VAL A 217 13.00 20.05 23.91
CA VAL A 217 13.87 21.15 23.48
C VAL A 217 13.08 22.45 23.52
N HIS A 218 13.75 23.56 23.84
CA HIS A 218 13.13 24.87 23.93
C HIS A 218 14.17 25.95 23.62
N SER A 219 13.77 26.98 22.89
CA SER A 219 14.58 28.17 22.56
C SER A 219 15.33 28.80 23.75
N LYS A 220 14.75 28.75 24.96
CA LYS A 220 15.27 29.37 26.19
C LYS A 220 16.23 28.48 26.97
N TYR A 221 16.41 27.22 26.54
CA TYR A 221 17.33 26.31 27.21
C TYR A 221 18.78 26.73 26.98
N SER A 222 19.60 26.59 28.03
CA SER A 222 21.04 26.79 27.89
C SER A 222 21.62 25.78 26.89
N LYS A 223 22.73 26.14 26.22
CA LYS A 223 23.45 25.22 25.30
C LYS A 223 23.77 23.87 25.95
N ARG A 224 24.11 23.87 27.25
CA ARG A 224 24.34 22.63 28.01
C ARG A 224 23.09 21.76 28.11
N ARG A 225 21.91 22.36 28.34
CA ARG A 225 20.64 21.63 28.39
C ARG A 225 20.25 21.10 27.02
N LEU A 226 20.33 21.94 25.97
CA LEU A 226 20.07 21.52 24.59
C LEU A 226 20.97 20.37 24.16
N LEU A 227 22.28 20.45 24.45
CA LEU A 227 23.22 19.36 24.17
C LEU A 227 22.83 18.06 24.88
N MET A 228 22.31 18.13 26.10
CA MET A 228 21.83 16.95 26.81
C MET A 228 20.60 16.35 26.12
N SER A 229 19.60 17.16 25.76
CA SER A 229 18.42 16.70 25.02
C SER A 229 18.80 16.05 23.68
N VAL A 230 19.74 16.63 22.93
CA VAL A 230 20.26 16.04 21.67
C VAL A 230 20.89 14.67 21.92
N LYS A 231 21.74 14.54 22.95
CA LYS A 231 22.38 13.25 23.29
C LYS A 231 21.35 12.20 23.70
N LEU A 232 20.31 12.59 24.43
CA LEU A 232 19.25 11.69 24.87
C LEU A 232 18.35 11.27 23.71
N LEU A 233 17.95 12.19 22.83
CA LEU A 233 17.22 11.89 21.59
C LEU A 233 17.99 10.90 20.72
N ILE A 234 19.24 11.24 20.37
CA ILE A 234 20.07 10.37 19.54
C ILE A 234 20.30 9.02 20.22
N GLY A 235 20.57 9.01 21.54
CA GLY A 235 20.80 7.77 22.28
C GLY A 235 19.58 6.86 22.41
N ALA A 236 18.37 7.44 22.49
CA ALA A 236 17.13 6.67 22.56
C ALA A 236 16.71 6.12 21.19
N PHE A 237 17.01 6.86 20.12
CA PHE A 237 16.54 6.65 18.76
C PHE A 237 17.72 6.50 17.77
N THR A 238 18.75 5.76 18.18
CA THR A 238 20.05 5.64 17.46
C THR A 238 19.94 5.13 16.03
N GLU A 239 18.92 4.32 15.76
CA GLU A 239 18.67 3.62 14.50
C GLU A 239 18.11 4.51 13.39
N TYR A 240 17.62 5.71 13.71
CA TYR A 240 17.06 6.64 12.73
C TYR A 240 18.14 7.61 12.27
N SER A 241 18.45 7.68 10.98
CA SER A 241 19.49 8.59 10.45
C SER A 241 19.08 10.07 10.40
N PHE A 242 17.80 10.37 10.66
CA PHE A 242 17.25 11.72 10.66
C PHE A 242 16.18 11.88 11.74
N PHE A 243 15.99 13.14 12.13
CA PHE A 243 14.91 13.59 12.99
C PHE A 243 14.07 14.61 12.22
N LEU A 244 12.82 14.74 12.60
CA LEU A 244 11.89 15.68 12.00
C LEU A 244 11.70 16.86 12.92
N ILE A 245 11.45 18.04 12.37
CA ILE A 245 11.09 19.22 13.17
C ILE A 245 9.88 19.92 12.57
N ASP A 246 8.94 20.28 13.43
CA ASP A 246 7.82 21.11 13.02
C ASP A 246 8.31 22.54 12.75
N LYS A 247 7.86 23.14 11.64
CA LYS A 247 8.14 24.56 11.34
C LYS A 247 7.52 25.50 12.36
N ASP A 248 6.45 25.07 13.02
CA ASP A 248 5.72 25.87 13.99
C ASP A 248 6.30 25.71 15.40
N ALA A 249 7.27 24.80 15.60
CA ALA A 249 7.99 24.67 16.86
C ALA A 249 8.80 25.93 17.20
N GLU A 250 8.72 26.39 18.44
CA GLU A 250 9.38 27.60 18.93
C GLU A 250 10.90 27.53 18.68
N ILE A 251 11.50 26.35 18.87
CA ILE A 251 12.93 26.19 18.68
C ILE A 251 13.34 26.38 17.21
N TYR A 252 12.54 25.94 16.23
CA TYR A 252 12.87 26.01 14.80
C TYR A 252 13.10 27.45 14.34
N ASN A 253 12.26 28.37 14.82
CA ASN A 253 12.32 29.80 14.48
C ASN A 253 13.28 30.60 15.37
N SER A 254 14.11 29.94 16.19
CA SER A 254 15.00 30.59 17.16
C SER A 254 16.47 30.52 16.77
N THR A 255 17.29 31.41 17.34
CA THR A 255 18.76 31.34 17.20
C THR A 255 19.38 30.08 17.82
N ALA A 256 18.64 29.40 18.72
CA ALA A 256 19.06 28.13 19.30
C ALA A 256 18.99 26.97 18.30
N PHE A 257 18.21 27.09 17.21
CA PHE A 257 18.10 26.05 16.19
C PHE A 257 19.44 25.74 15.53
N ALA A 258 20.22 26.77 15.16
CA ALA A 258 21.53 26.59 14.55
C ALA A 258 22.49 25.78 15.44
N PHE A 259 22.40 25.97 16.76
CA PHE A 259 23.15 25.15 17.71
C PHE A 259 22.65 23.71 17.72
N LEU A 260 21.33 23.50 17.79
CA LEU A 260 20.69 22.18 17.76
C LEU A 260 21.12 21.40 16.50
N GLU A 261 20.91 21.99 15.32
CA GLU A 261 21.26 21.43 14.02
C GLU A 261 22.75 21.07 13.95
N SER A 262 23.64 21.94 14.43
CA SER A 262 25.08 21.65 14.46
C SER A 262 25.43 20.43 15.33
N GLU A 263 24.71 20.20 16.43
CA GLU A 263 24.96 19.06 17.31
C GLU A 263 24.42 17.74 16.73
N PHE A 264 23.31 17.76 16.00
CA PHE A 264 22.86 16.59 15.23
C PHE A 264 23.85 16.28 14.10
N ASN A 265 24.25 17.28 13.31
CA ASN A 265 25.17 17.12 12.19
C ASN A 265 26.55 16.59 12.60
N LYS A 266 27.12 17.06 13.72
CA LYS A 266 28.38 16.53 14.28
C LYS A 266 28.35 15.03 14.57
N ARG A 267 27.16 14.45 14.70
CA ARG A 267 26.92 13.02 14.99
C ARG A 267 26.38 12.28 13.77
N ASN A 268 26.38 12.89 12.58
CA ASN A 268 25.85 12.36 11.32
C ASN A 268 24.34 12.12 11.32
N TYR A 269 23.58 12.88 12.13
CA TYR A 269 22.13 12.91 12.07
C TYR A 269 21.66 14.22 11.45
N LYS A 270 20.61 14.16 10.64
CA LYS A 270 20.02 15.34 10.00
C LYS A 270 18.70 15.72 10.67
N ILE A 271 18.37 17.00 10.64
CA ILE A 271 17.04 17.50 11.03
C ILE A 271 16.32 17.93 9.75
N ILE A 272 15.14 17.36 9.52
CA ILE A 272 14.35 17.61 8.31
C ILE A 272 13.05 18.28 8.70
N PRO A 273 12.74 19.46 8.14
CA PRO A 273 11.46 20.10 8.41
C PRO A 273 10.29 19.29 7.87
N THR A 274 9.24 19.12 8.67
CA THR A 274 8.06 18.34 8.29
C THR A 274 7.30 18.93 7.09
N TYR A 275 7.36 20.25 6.87
CA TYR A 275 6.75 20.91 5.70
C TYR A 275 7.30 20.45 4.34
N LYS A 276 8.45 19.77 4.31
CA LYS A 276 8.95 19.12 3.09
C LYS A 276 8.08 17.95 2.66
N PHE A 277 7.18 17.48 3.51
CA PHE A 277 6.22 16.43 3.21
C PHE A 277 4.88 17.05 2.78
N ASP A 278 4.23 16.36 1.83
CA ASP A 278 2.93 16.74 1.31
C ASP A 278 1.83 16.31 2.32
N PHE A 279 1.21 17.26 3.03
CA PHE A 279 0.18 16.96 4.02
C PHE A 279 -1.20 16.73 3.38
N ILE A 280 -1.86 15.63 3.78
CA ILE A 280 -3.20 15.25 3.35
C ILE A 280 -4.20 15.49 4.48
N ASP A 281 -4.84 16.65 4.42
CA ASP A 281 -5.84 17.14 5.36
C ASP A 281 -7.07 17.68 4.62
N GLY A 282 -8.24 17.68 5.26
CA GLY A 282 -9.44 18.26 4.68
C GLY A 282 -10.68 18.01 5.50
N GLU A 283 -11.68 18.87 5.33
CA GLU A 283 -12.96 18.80 6.04
C GLU A 283 -13.94 17.80 5.41
N SER A 284 -13.66 17.32 4.19
CA SER A 284 -14.48 16.32 3.49
C SER A 284 -13.64 15.30 2.73
N SER A 285 -14.20 14.11 2.52
CA SER A 285 -13.55 13.04 1.76
C SER A 285 -13.18 13.48 0.35
N GLU A 286 -13.99 14.32 -0.30
CA GLU A 286 -13.71 14.82 -1.66
C GLU A 286 -12.47 15.72 -1.70
N VAL A 287 -12.30 16.58 -0.69
CA VAL A 287 -11.12 17.45 -0.55
C VAL A 287 -9.87 16.60 -0.30
N ILE A 288 -9.97 15.63 0.61
CA ILE A 288 -8.89 14.69 0.94
C ILE A 288 -8.44 13.93 -0.32
N LEU A 289 -9.39 13.35 -1.06
CA LEU A 289 -9.11 12.60 -2.29
C LEU A 289 -8.52 13.50 -3.39
N HIS A 290 -9.00 14.73 -3.51
CA HIS A 290 -8.45 15.69 -4.47
C HIS A 290 -6.98 16.04 -4.16
N LYS A 291 -6.67 16.36 -2.90
CA LYS A 291 -5.28 16.63 -2.46
C LYS A 291 -4.39 15.42 -2.70
N PHE A 292 -4.84 14.23 -2.31
CA PHE A 292 -4.10 12.98 -2.53
C PHE A 292 -3.77 12.76 -4.01
N ARG A 293 -4.76 12.87 -4.90
CA ARG A 293 -4.55 12.73 -6.36
C ARG A 293 -3.64 13.80 -6.93
N SER A 294 -3.72 15.02 -6.42
CA SER A 294 -2.86 16.13 -6.85
C SER A 294 -1.39 15.85 -6.50
N MET A 295 -1.12 15.55 -5.23
CA MET A 295 0.23 15.34 -4.70
C MET A 295 0.90 14.06 -5.24
N THR A 296 0.11 13.02 -5.53
CA THR A 296 0.61 11.76 -6.11
C THR A 296 0.67 11.76 -7.64
N ARG A 297 0.26 12.84 -8.33
CA ARG A 297 0.32 12.91 -9.80
C ARG A 297 1.74 12.73 -10.34
N LYS A 298 2.75 13.22 -9.60
CA LYS A 298 4.17 13.10 -9.94
C LYS A 298 4.67 11.65 -9.88
N THR A 299 4.15 10.84 -8.96
CA THR A 299 4.59 9.44 -8.82
C THR A 299 4.15 8.58 -9.99
N ILE A 300 2.99 8.86 -10.61
CA ILE A 300 2.57 8.21 -11.86
C ILE A 300 3.57 8.51 -13.00
N LYS A 301 4.29 9.64 -12.95
CA LYS A 301 5.31 10.01 -13.94
C LYS A 301 6.69 9.43 -13.64
N GLY A 302 6.84 8.64 -12.59
CA GLY A 302 8.11 8.05 -12.17
C GLY A 302 8.85 8.82 -11.07
N GLU A 303 8.26 9.89 -10.54
CA GLU A 303 8.89 10.68 -9.47
C GLU A 303 8.61 10.12 -8.08
N ARG A 304 9.27 10.69 -7.07
CA ARG A 304 9.13 10.34 -5.66
C ARG A 304 8.20 11.32 -4.95
N ALA A 305 7.49 10.83 -3.94
CA ALA A 305 6.69 11.66 -3.05
C ALA A 305 6.70 11.09 -1.64
N ILE A 306 6.66 11.98 -0.65
CA ILE A 306 6.39 11.61 0.74
C ILE A 306 5.16 12.39 1.16
N ILE A 307 4.13 11.68 1.60
CA ILE A 307 2.91 12.29 2.15
C ILE A 307 2.82 12.04 3.65
N SER A 308 2.18 12.95 4.35
CA SER A 308 1.82 12.85 5.76
C SER A 308 0.30 12.92 5.90
N VAL A 309 -0.31 11.96 6.59
CA VAL A 309 -1.77 11.80 6.64
C VAL A 309 -2.21 11.28 8.00
N SER A 310 -3.38 11.68 8.50
CA SER A 310 -3.97 11.08 9.71
C SER A 310 -4.50 9.68 9.44
N ASN A 311 -4.74 8.87 10.46
CA ASN A 311 -5.33 7.55 10.31
C ASN A 311 -6.73 7.61 9.64
N GLU A 312 -7.56 8.57 10.04
CA GLU A 312 -8.89 8.79 9.46
C GLU A 312 -8.80 9.12 7.96
N ASN A 313 -7.92 10.05 7.58
CA ASN A 313 -7.72 10.41 6.18
C ASN A 313 -7.06 9.26 5.40
N PHE A 314 -6.21 8.47 6.05
CA PHE A 314 -5.58 7.29 5.46
C PHE A 314 -6.64 6.26 5.04
N ILE A 315 -7.64 6.01 5.90
CA ILE A 315 -8.79 5.15 5.58
C ILE A 315 -9.52 5.68 4.33
N THR A 316 -9.74 6.99 4.25
CA THR A 316 -10.41 7.65 3.12
C THR A 316 -9.68 7.44 1.79
N ILE A 317 -8.34 7.46 1.78
CA ILE A 317 -7.55 7.37 0.54
C ILE A 317 -7.24 5.94 0.08
N GLN A 318 -7.59 4.90 0.83
CA GLN A 318 -7.13 3.53 0.56
C GLN A 318 -7.49 3.01 -0.82
N ASP A 319 -8.69 3.32 -1.32
CA ASP A 319 -9.11 2.87 -2.64
C ASP A 319 -8.37 3.61 -3.76
N GLU A 320 -8.04 4.88 -3.58
CA GLU A 320 -7.16 5.60 -4.50
C GLU A 320 -5.72 5.10 -4.42
N LEU A 321 -5.24 4.73 -3.22
CA LEU A 321 -3.93 4.10 -3.04
C LEU A 321 -3.86 2.77 -3.80
N LYS A 322 -4.89 1.92 -3.72
CA LYS A 322 -4.99 0.69 -4.52
C LYS A 322 -4.92 0.99 -6.03
N LYS A 323 -5.64 2.02 -6.51
CA LYS A 323 -5.59 2.44 -7.92
C LYS A 323 -4.19 2.89 -8.34
N LEU A 324 -3.49 3.67 -7.51
CA LEU A 324 -2.10 4.06 -7.78
C LEU A 324 -1.16 2.86 -7.89
N LYS A 325 -1.33 1.87 -7.00
CA LYS A 325 -0.55 0.63 -7.06
C LYS A 325 -0.81 -0.16 -8.34
N LYS A 326 -2.08 -0.23 -8.80
CA LYS A 326 -2.40 -0.87 -10.09
C LYS A 326 -1.65 -0.21 -11.24
N LYS A 327 -1.47 1.12 -11.21
CA LYS A 327 -0.68 1.89 -12.17
C LYS A 327 0.84 1.72 -12.04
N GLY A 328 1.33 0.97 -11.05
CA GLY A 328 2.76 0.66 -10.89
C GLY A 328 3.52 1.57 -9.92
N VAL A 329 2.83 2.42 -9.15
CA VAL A 329 3.46 3.17 -8.05
C VAL A 329 3.84 2.21 -6.92
N HIS A 330 5.10 2.29 -6.48
CA HIS A 330 5.62 1.46 -5.40
C HIS A 330 5.48 2.18 -4.05
N ILE A 331 4.87 1.52 -3.08
CA ILE A 331 4.80 2.03 -1.72
C ILE A 331 6.05 1.55 -0.97
N VAL A 332 6.84 2.49 -0.48
CA VAL A 332 8.13 2.23 0.17
C VAL A 332 8.20 2.95 1.52
N LEU A 333 9.12 2.52 2.38
CA LEU A 333 9.35 3.19 3.65
C LEU A 333 9.81 4.64 3.39
N PRO A 334 9.20 5.65 4.03
CA PRO A 334 9.56 7.05 3.80
C PRO A 334 11.04 7.37 3.99
N SER A 335 11.71 6.76 4.98
CA SER A 335 13.16 6.92 5.23
C SER A 335 14.04 6.58 4.02
N LYS A 336 13.61 5.65 3.16
CA LYS A 336 14.35 5.33 1.92
C LYS A 336 14.35 6.48 0.93
N LEU A 337 13.25 7.23 0.87
CA LEU A 337 13.11 8.37 -0.04
C LEU A 337 13.92 9.56 0.48
N ILE A 338 13.90 9.77 1.79
CA ILE A 338 14.69 10.81 2.46
C ILE A 338 16.20 10.59 2.30
N GLY A 339 16.66 9.35 2.52
CA GLY A 339 18.09 9.03 2.45
C GLY A 339 18.70 9.16 1.06
N GLU A 340 17.90 9.03 0.00
CA GLU A 340 18.38 9.08 -1.38
C GLU A 340 18.28 10.48 -2.01
N GLU A 341 17.28 11.30 -1.67
CA GLU A 341 17.16 12.69 -2.17
C GLU A 341 18.39 13.54 -1.83
N GLU A 342 19.06 13.24 -0.72
CA GLU A 342 20.25 13.98 -0.26
C GLU A 342 21.58 13.33 -0.64
N SER A 343 21.57 12.24 -1.42
CA SER A 343 22.78 11.68 -2.05
C SER A 343 23.06 12.25 -3.45
N ILE A 344 22.14 13.10 -3.94
CA ILE A 344 22.17 13.72 -5.28
C ILE A 344 22.48 15.24 -5.20
N GLN A 345 22.64 15.80 -3.99
CA GLN A 345 23.22 17.13 -3.76
C GLN A 345 24.62 16.97 -3.18
#